data_AF-A0A2N0X8U4-F1
#
_entry.id   AF-A0A2N0X8U4-F1
#
_cell.length_a   1.000
_cell.length_b   1.000
_cell.length_c   1.000
_cell.angle_alpha   90.00
_cell.angle_beta   90.00
_cell.angle_gamma   90.00
#
_symmetry.space_group_name_H-M   'P 1'
#
loop_
_entity.id
_entity.type
_entity.pdbx_description
1 polymer ?
#
loop_
_entity_poly.entity_id
_entity_poly.type
_entity_poly.pdbx_seq_one_letter_code
_entity_poly.pdbx_strand_id
1 'polypeptide(L)'
;MADNPHELGKYILAAGKSLAPDRFPRPDADTARLWGETLSRVPLPAAVWPEAVRVWCLEMVGDRMVTPRDLREAAYVVRDRWEADPARREALAAHREQLREERDRQLAEGTFGQLRGYRSLAQRRAEATSEPVEDTPAAVEARKRLREMIGKIG
;
A
#
# COMPACT_ATOMS: atom_id res chain seq x y z
N MET A 1 -15.39 -3.65 13.36
CA MET A 1 -15.12 -4.17 12.00
C MET A 1 -13.62 -4.43 11.91
N ALA A 2 -13.23 -5.52 11.26
CA ALA A 2 -11.99 -6.21 11.57
C ALA A 2 -10.71 -5.37 11.41
N ASP A 3 -9.89 -5.36 12.47
CA ASP A 3 -8.48 -4.95 12.43
C ASP A 3 -7.61 -5.94 11.63
N ASN A 4 -8.22 -6.99 11.06
CA ASN A 4 -7.58 -7.99 10.23
C ASN A 4 -7.74 -7.64 8.74
N PRO A 5 -6.63 -7.39 8.01
CA PRO A 5 -6.66 -7.09 6.58
C PRO A 5 -7.45 -8.11 5.74
N HIS A 6 -7.31 -9.40 6.01
CA HIS A 6 -7.99 -10.44 5.24
C HIS A 6 -9.52 -10.35 5.36
N GLU A 7 -10.02 -10.08 6.57
CA GLU A 7 -11.45 -9.92 6.82
C GLU A 7 -12.00 -8.64 6.18
N LEU A 8 -11.21 -7.56 6.15
CA LEU A 8 -11.55 -6.35 5.39
C LEU A 8 -11.72 -6.67 3.90
N GLY A 9 -10.78 -7.39 3.30
CA GLY A 9 -10.84 -7.77 1.89
C GLY A 9 -12.05 -8.64 1.57
N LYS A 10 -12.34 -9.66 2.41
CA LYS A 10 -13.55 -10.49 2.27
C LYS A 10 -14.82 -9.64 2.30
N TYR A 11 -14.92 -8.75 3.30
CA TYR A 11 -16.09 -7.90 3.46
C TYR A 11 -16.31 -7.01 2.24
N ILE A 12 -15.26 -6.32 1.77
CA ILE A 12 -15.34 -5.42 0.63
C ILE A 12 -15.76 -6.16 -0.64
N LEU A 13 -15.12 -7.29 -0.93
CA LEU A 13 -15.40 -8.06 -2.13
C LEU A 13 -16.80 -8.68 -2.09
N ALA A 14 -17.23 -9.20 -0.94
CA ALA A 14 -18.58 -9.74 -0.79
C ALA A 14 -19.66 -8.65 -0.96
N ALA A 15 -19.51 -7.52 -0.24
CA ALA A 15 -20.45 -6.41 -0.32
C ALA A 15 -20.52 -5.82 -1.75
N GLY A 16 -19.36 -5.62 -2.37
CA GLY A 16 -19.27 -5.11 -3.73
C GLY A 16 -19.88 -6.08 -4.76
N LYS A 17 -19.62 -7.38 -4.63
CA LYS A 17 -20.20 -8.40 -5.51
C LYS A 17 -21.72 -8.49 -5.38
N SER A 18 -22.26 -8.26 -4.19
CA SER A 18 -23.71 -8.20 -3.98
C SER A 18 -24.34 -6.94 -4.60
N LEU A 19 -23.66 -5.80 -4.55
CA LEU A 19 -24.19 -4.52 -5.06
C LEU A 19 -23.97 -4.32 -6.57
N ALA A 20 -22.84 -4.77 -7.09
CA ALA A 20 -22.46 -4.64 -8.50
C ALA A 20 -21.76 -5.93 -8.97
N PRO A 21 -22.54 -6.99 -9.27
CA PRO A 21 -22.01 -8.32 -9.56
C PRO A 21 -20.97 -8.36 -10.68
N ASP A 22 -21.15 -7.59 -11.75
CA ASP A 22 -20.23 -7.59 -12.90
C ASP A 22 -19.04 -6.65 -12.73
N ARG A 23 -19.00 -5.92 -11.61
CA ARG A 23 -18.00 -4.87 -11.36
C ARG A 23 -17.00 -5.23 -10.28
N PHE A 24 -17.23 -6.28 -9.50
CA PHE A 24 -16.30 -6.76 -8.49
C PHE A 24 -15.66 -8.10 -8.87
N PRO A 25 -14.35 -8.27 -8.58
CA PRO A 25 -13.70 -9.56 -8.75
C PRO A 25 -14.31 -10.61 -7.82
N ARG A 26 -14.05 -11.88 -8.12
CA ARG A 26 -14.56 -12.99 -7.31
C ARG A 26 -13.91 -12.94 -5.90
N PRO A 27 -14.69 -13.08 -4.82
CA PRO A 27 -14.15 -13.15 -3.46
C PRO A 27 -13.59 -14.56 -3.17
N ASP A 28 -12.42 -14.88 -3.69
CA ASP A 28 -11.63 -16.03 -3.22
C ASP A 28 -10.60 -15.60 -2.15
N ALA A 29 -9.95 -16.59 -1.52
CA ALA A 29 -9.07 -16.36 -0.38
C ALA A 29 -7.86 -15.48 -0.74
N ASP A 30 -7.24 -15.70 -1.89
CA ASP A 30 -6.08 -14.93 -2.32
C ASP A 30 -6.46 -13.50 -2.71
N THR A 31 -7.56 -13.34 -3.45
CA THR A 31 -8.07 -12.02 -3.83
C THR A 31 -8.47 -11.23 -2.59
N ALA A 32 -9.15 -11.84 -1.63
CA ALA A 32 -9.49 -11.20 -0.36
C ALA A 32 -8.25 -10.78 0.43
N ARG A 33 -7.23 -11.65 0.53
CA ARG A 33 -5.98 -11.31 1.22
C ARG A 33 -5.28 -10.12 0.57
N LEU A 34 -5.09 -10.14 -0.76
CA LEU A 34 -4.40 -9.07 -1.50
C LEU A 34 -5.14 -7.74 -1.44
N TRP A 35 -6.48 -7.76 -1.57
CA TRP A 35 -7.31 -6.57 -1.41
C TRP A 35 -7.20 -6.01 0.00
N GLY A 36 -7.30 -6.90 1.01
CA GLY A 36 -7.12 -6.58 2.41
C GLY A 36 -5.80 -5.88 2.71
N GLU A 37 -4.69 -6.50 2.33
CA GLU A 37 -3.32 -5.98 2.50
C GLU A 37 -3.08 -4.66 1.76
N THR A 38 -3.73 -4.47 0.61
CA THR A 38 -3.60 -3.24 -0.18
C THR A 38 -4.37 -2.09 0.47
N LEU A 39 -5.61 -2.33 0.86
CA LEU A 39 -6.51 -1.31 1.40
C LEU A 39 -6.20 -0.96 2.86
N SER A 40 -5.68 -1.90 3.65
CA SER A 40 -5.23 -1.62 5.03
C SER A 40 -4.05 -0.64 5.12
N ARG A 41 -3.33 -0.41 4.01
CA ARG A 41 -2.27 0.62 3.93
C ARG A 41 -2.82 2.03 3.89
N VAL A 42 -4.10 2.20 3.60
CA VAL A 42 -4.75 3.51 3.62
C VAL A 42 -5.07 3.85 5.07
N PRO A 43 -4.60 5.01 5.61
CA PRO A 43 -4.74 5.35 7.02
C PRO A 43 -6.17 5.86 7.33
N LEU A 44 -7.15 4.98 7.15
CA LEU A 44 -8.56 5.22 7.42
C LEU A 44 -9.12 4.10 8.29
N PRO A 45 -10.04 4.42 9.21
CA PRO A 45 -10.60 3.41 10.09
C PRO A 45 -11.44 2.39 9.31
N ALA A 46 -11.49 1.15 9.80
CA ALA A 46 -12.20 0.05 9.15
C ALA A 46 -13.69 0.37 8.85
N ALA A 47 -14.31 1.22 9.68
CA ALA A 47 -15.70 1.64 9.56
C ALA A 47 -16.00 2.51 8.31
N VAL A 48 -14.99 3.08 7.65
CA VAL A 48 -15.17 3.86 6.41
C VAL A 48 -15.51 2.96 5.21
N TRP A 49 -14.93 1.77 5.15
CA TRP A 49 -14.99 0.90 3.97
C TRP A 49 -16.40 0.43 3.56
N PRO A 50 -17.32 0.08 4.47
CA PRO A 50 -18.72 -0.18 4.13
C PRO A 50 -19.37 0.94 3.33
N GLU A 51 -19.13 2.18 3.72
CA GLU A 51 -19.69 3.33 3.03
C GLU A 51 -18.92 3.62 1.74
N ALA A 52 -17.61 3.37 1.69
CA ALA A 52 -16.81 3.53 0.49
C ALA A 52 -17.28 2.61 -0.64
N VAL A 53 -17.62 1.36 -0.33
CA VAL A 53 -18.20 0.42 -1.32
C VAL A 53 -19.52 0.96 -1.85
N ARG A 54 -20.39 1.49 -0.98
CA ARG A 54 -21.68 2.08 -1.40
C ARG A 54 -21.48 3.32 -2.27
N VAL A 55 -20.60 4.24 -1.87
CA VAL A 55 -20.27 5.45 -2.63
C VAL A 55 -19.73 5.07 -4.00
N TRP A 56 -18.82 4.08 -4.07
CA TRP A 56 -18.29 3.65 -5.35
C TRP A 56 -19.41 3.09 -6.24
N CYS A 57 -20.22 2.16 -5.75
CA CYS A 57 -21.29 1.54 -6.52
C CYS A 57 -22.36 2.55 -6.98
N LEU A 58 -22.66 3.57 -6.19
CA LEU A 58 -23.73 4.53 -6.47
C LEU A 58 -23.27 5.72 -7.30
N GLU A 59 -22.05 6.22 -7.06
CA GLU A 59 -21.62 7.54 -7.53
C GLU A 59 -20.43 7.49 -8.47
N MET A 60 -19.61 6.43 -8.40
CA MET A 60 -18.33 6.36 -9.11
C MET A 60 -18.21 5.13 -10.03
N VAL A 61 -19.26 4.32 -10.11
CA VAL A 61 -19.28 3.12 -10.93
C VAL A 61 -19.09 3.50 -12.39
N GLY A 62 -18.14 2.84 -13.05
CA GLY A 62 -17.87 3.01 -14.47
C GLY A 62 -18.02 1.71 -15.25
N ASP A 63 -17.57 1.74 -16.50
CA ASP A 63 -17.66 0.58 -17.41
C ASP A 63 -16.64 -0.52 -17.12
N ARG A 64 -15.65 -0.25 -16.27
CA ARG A 64 -14.59 -1.20 -15.91
C ARG A 64 -14.85 -1.81 -14.55
N MET A 65 -14.23 -2.97 -14.33
CA MET A 65 -14.20 -3.61 -13.01
C MET A 65 -13.46 -2.71 -12.02
N VAL A 66 -13.93 -2.70 -10.77
CA VAL A 66 -13.35 -1.93 -9.67
C VAL A 66 -11.92 -2.40 -9.36
N THR A 67 -11.06 -1.45 -9.07
CA THR A 67 -9.70 -1.69 -8.57
C THR A 67 -9.57 -1.20 -7.12
N PRO A 68 -8.57 -1.67 -6.36
CA PRO A 68 -8.30 -1.12 -5.03
C PRO A 68 -8.07 0.40 -5.03
N ARG A 69 -7.57 0.97 -6.14
CA ARG A 69 -7.41 2.41 -6.30
C ARG A 69 -8.75 3.13 -6.30
N ASP A 70 -9.74 2.61 -7.04
CA ASP A 70 -11.05 3.24 -7.16
C ASP A 70 -11.77 3.25 -5.80
N LEU A 71 -11.65 2.16 -5.02
CA LEU A 71 -12.19 2.13 -3.66
C LEU A 71 -11.44 3.03 -2.69
N ARG A 72 -10.12 3.20 -2.83
CA ARG A 72 -9.38 4.21 -2.07
C ARG A 72 -9.92 5.61 -2.34
N GLU A 73 -10.20 5.93 -3.61
CA GLU A 73 -10.77 7.22 -4.00
C GLU A 73 -12.17 7.42 -3.40
N ALA A 74 -13.04 6.39 -3.45
CA ALA A 74 -14.33 6.41 -2.77
C ALA A 74 -14.21 6.55 -1.24
N ALA A 75 -13.22 5.91 -0.62
CA ALA A 75 -12.96 6.03 0.81
C ALA A 75 -12.54 7.45 1.21
N TYR A 76 -11.84 8.18 0.34
CA TYR A 76 -11.54 9.60 0.58
C TYR A 76 -12.78 10.49 0.45
N VAL A 77 -13.69 10.20 -0.48
CA VAL A 77 -14.99 10.89 -0.53
C VAL A 77 -15.76 10.68 0.77
N VAL A 78 -15.78 9.45 1.31
CA VAL A 78 -16.42 9.15 2.60
C VAL A 78 -15.74 9.89 3.75
N ARG A 79 -14.39 9.87 3.79
CA ARG A 79 -13.61 10.62 4.79
C ARG A 79 -14.02 12.08 4.78
N ASP A 80 -14.08 12.70 3.61
CA ASP A 80 -14.39 14.13 3.49
C ASP A 80 -15.82 14.45 3.96
N ARG A 81 -16.77 13.53 3.71
CA ARG A 81 -18.13 13.61 4.28
C ARG A 81 -18.13 13.46 5.79
N TRP A 82 -17.33 12.55 6.33
CA TRP A 82 -17.21 12.32 7.77
C TRP A 82 -16.54 13.50 8.48
N GLU A 83 -15.59 14.19 7.85
CA GLU A 83 -15.00 15.41 8.41
C GLU A 83 -16.02 16.55 8.59
N ALA A 84 -17.05 16.59 7.73
CA ALA A 84 -18.14 17.55 7.84
C ALA A 84 -19.17 17.19 8.93
N ASP A 85 -19.20 15.94 9.39
CA ASP A 85 -20.10 15.47 10.45
C ASP A 85 -19.38 15.49 11.82
N PRO A 86 -19.82 16.30 12.79
CA PRO A 86 -19.16 16.41 14.09
C PRO A 86 -18.95 15.07 14.82
N ALA A 87 -19.92 14.15 14.76
CA ALA A 87 -19.86 12.87 15.46
C ALA A 87 -18.87 11.91 14.78
N ARG A 88 -18.81 11.91 13.45
CA ARG A 88 -17.89 11.04 12.69
C ARG A 88 -16.47 11.59 12.65
N ARG A 89 -16.33 12.91 12.72
CA ARG A 89 -15.04 13.59 12.83
C ARG A 89 -14.26 13.16 14.07
N GLU A 90 -14.93 12.96 15.21
CA GLU A 90 -14.30 12.44 16.42
C GLU A 90 -13.72 11.03 16.21
N ALA A 91 -14.41 10.16 15.48
CA ALA A 91 -13.90 8.83 15.14
C ALA A 91 -12.64 8.89 14.26
N LEU A 92 -12.60 9.82 13.29
CA LEU A 92 -11.40 10.05 12.47
C LEU A 92 -10.24 10.62 13.31
N ALA A 93 -10.52 11.53 14.22
CA ALA A 93 -9.51 12.11 15.12
C ALA A 93 -8.92 11.04 16.06
N ALA A 94 -9.76 10.21 16.67
CA ALA A 94 -9.34 9.10 17.52
C ALA A 94 -8.44 8.11 16.75
N HIS A 95 -8.83 7.76 15.52
CA HIS A 95 -8.01 6.89 14.68
C HIS A 95 -6.64 7.51 14.34
N ARG A 96 -6.60 8.81 14.02
CA ARG A 96 -5.33 9.53 13.78
C ARG A 96 -4.45 9.61 15.01
N GLU A 97 -5.03 9.71 16.20
CA GLU A 97 -4.27 9.65 17.45
C GLU A 97 -3.67 8.25 17.65
N GLN A 98 -4.46 7.18 17.49
CA GLN A 98 -3.96 5.81 17.58
C GLN A 98 -2.80 5.54 16.63
N LEU A 99 -2.87 6.03 15.39
CA LEU A 99 -1.78 5.90 14.42
C LEU A 99 -0.53 6.69 14.84
N ARG A 100 -0.69 7.82 15.54
CA ARG A 100 0.43 8.61 16.09
C ARG A 100 1.06 7.92 17.28
N GLU A 101 0.26 7.44 18.22
CA GLU A 101 0.73 6.67 19.39
C GLU A 101 1.50 5.41 18.96
N GLU A 102 0.97 4.68 17.97
CA GLU A 102 1.64 3.50 17.41
C GLU A 102 2.96 3.87 16.73
N ARG A 103 2.98 4.95 15.94
CA ARG A 103 4.20 5.48 15.33
C ARG A 103 5.23 5.84 16.40
N ASP A 104 4.82 6.54 17.45
CA ASP A 104 5.71 7.02 18.50
C ASP A 104 6.27 5.86 19.34
N ARG A 105 5.46 4.83 19.58
CA ARG A 105 5.91 3.57 20.17
C ARG A 105 6.98 2.88 19.31
N GLN A 106 6.72 2.73 18.01
CA GLN A 106 7.68 2.13 17.07
C GLN A 106 8.99 2.93 16.96
N LEU A 107 8.92 4.27 17.09
CA LEU A 107 10.10 5.13 17.13
C LEU A 107 10.89 4.92 18.42
N ALA A 108 10.23 4.84 19.58
CA ALA A 108 10.86 4.56 20.86
C ALA A 108 11.52 3.17 20.90
N GLU A 109 10.90 2.18 20.27
CA GLU A 109 11.43 0.81 20.15
C GLU A 109 12.53 0.66 19.07
N GLY A 110 12.76 1.69 18.25
CA GLY A 110 13.73 1.65 17.15
C GLY A 110 13.32 0.76 15.97
N THR A 111 12.10 0.23 15.96
CA THR A 111 11.56 -0.70 14.94
C THR A 111 10.95 0.04 13.74
N PHE A 112 10.74 1.35 13.85
CA PHE A 112 10.02 2.17 12.87
C PHE A 112 10.55 2.05 11.42
N GLY A 113 11.86 2.08 11.23
CA GLY A 113 12.48 1.98 9.90
C GLY A 113 12.37 0.57 9.31
N GLN A 114 12.53 -0.46 10.13
CA GLN A 114 12.54 -1.86 9.71
C GLN A 114 11.15 -2.32 9.24
N LEU A 115 10.09 -1.94 9.97
CA LEU A 115 8.71 -2.35 9.66
C LEU A 115 8.17 -1.76 8.35
N ARG A 116 8.65 -0.58 7.93
CA ARG A 116 8.25 0.05 6.66
C ARG A 116 9.18 -0.27 5.49
N GLY A 117 10.12 -1.19 5.66
CA GLY A 117 11.09 -1.55 4.63
C GLY A 117 12.15 -0.49 4.36
N TYR A 118 12.30 0.51 5.24
CA TYR A 118 13.44 1.42 5.20
C TYR A 118 14.68 0.67 5.70
N ARG A 119 15.44 0.11 4.75
CA ARG A 119 16.80 -0.37 5.00
C ARG A 119 17.69 0.80 5.41
N SER A 120 18.43 0.66 6.51
CA SER A 120 19.43 1.65 6.92
C SER A 120 20.54 1.77 5.87
N LEU A 121 21.22 2.91 5.79
CA LEU A 121 22.35 3.08 4.86
C LEU A 121 23.43 2.02 5.10
N ALA A 122 23.65 1.61 6.35
CA ALA A 122 24.58 0.54 6.70
C ALA A 122 24.12 -0.83 6.15
N GLN A 123 22.83 -1.16 6.25
CA GLN A 123 22.27 -2.40 5.68
C GLN A 123 22.37 -2.42 4.15
N ARG A 124 22.03 -1.31 3.48
CA ARG A 124 22.19 -1.19 2.02
C ARG A 124 23.65 -1.35 1.58
N ARG A 125 24.59 -0.83 2.36
CA ARG A 125 26.03 -0.93 2.08
C ARG A 125 26.57 -2.34 2.31
N ALA A 126 26.10 -3.03 3.35
CA ALA A 126 26.46 -4.42 3.62
C ALA A 126 25.95 -5.35 2.50
N GLU A 127 24.70 -5.20 2.07
CA GLU A 127 24.12 -5.97 0.96
C GLU A 127 24.86 -5.73 -0.36
N ALA A 128 25.18 -4.47 -0.68
CA ALA A 128 25.97 -4.12 -1.86
C ALA A 128 27.42 -4.66 -1.83
N THR A 129 27.93 -5.02 -0.65
CA THR A 129 29.27 -5.62 -0.49
C THR A 129 29.21 -7.16 -0.49
N SER A 130 28.04 -7.75 -0.21
CA SER A 130 27.85 -9.20 -0.14
C SER A 130 27.38 -9.84 -1.45
N GLU A 131 26.86 -9.08 -2.41
CA GLU A 131 26.56 -9.60 -3.74
C GLU A 131 27.86 -9.67 -4.57
N PRO A 132 28.32 -10.87 -5.00
CA PRO A 132 29.32 -10.94 -6.04
C PRO A 132 28.64 -10.42 -7.31
N VAL A 133 29.04 -9.22 -7.76
CA VAL A 133 28.64 -8.72 -9.07
C VAL A 133 29.20 -9.71 -10.09
N GLU A 134 28.35 -10.59 -10.62
CA GLU A 134 28.70 -11.38 -11.79
C GLU A 134 28.98 -10.40 -12.93
N ASP A 135 30.27 -10.21 -13.21
CA ASP A 135 30.73 -9.38 -14.31
C ASP A 135 30.24 -10.02 -15.61
N THR A 136 29.14 -9.51 -16.14
CA THR A 136 28.68 -9.92 -17.46
C THR A 136 29.81 -9.72 -18.48
N PRO A 137 29.96 -10.59 -19.50
CA PRO A 137 31.02 -10.47 -20.50
C PRO A 137 31.07 -9.07 -21.15
N ALA A 138 29.91 -8.43 -21.29
CA ALA A 138 29.76 -7.07 -21.78
C ALA A 138 30.42 -6.01 -20.86
N ALA A 139 30.32 -6.15 -19.54
CA ALA A 139 30.93 -5.24 -18.58
C ALA A 139 32.47 -5.37 -18.57
N VAL A 140 32.98 -6.61 -18.70
CA VAL A 140 34.42 -6.89 -18.83
C VAL A 140 34.98 -6.25 -20.10
N GLU A 141 34.26 -6.40 -21.21
CA GLU A 141 34.70 -5.86 -22.50
C GLU A 141 34.59 -4.33 -22.58
N ALA A 142 33.57 -3.73 -21.95
CA ALA A 142 33.46 -2.28 -21.81
C ALA A 142 34.64 -1.70 -21.01
N ARG A 143 35.05 -2.35 -19.91
CA ARG A 143 36.23 -1.93 -19.12
C ARG A 143 37.53 -2.08 -19.90
N LYS A 144 37.66 -3.13 -20.72
CA LYS A 144 38.82 -3.33 -21.61
C LYS A 144 38.93 -2.21 -22.64
N ARG A 145 37.83 -1.86 -23.31
CA ARG A 145 37.77 -0.73 -24.27
C ARG A 145 38.08 0.61 -23.62
N LEU A 146 37.59 0.85 -22.40
CA LEU A 146 37.88 2.07 -21.65
C LEU A 146 39.38 2.20 -21.31
N ARG A 147 40.02 1.11 -20.88
CA ARG A 147 41.48 1.07 -20.64
C ARG A 147 42.29 1.30 -21.91
N GLU A 148 41.88 0.71 -23.03
CA GLU A 148 42.53 0.90 -24.32
C GLU A 148 42.38 2.33 -24.85
N MET A 149 41.27 3.00 -24.56
CA MET A 149 41.08 4.42 -24.89
C MET A 149 41.96 5.33 -24.02
N ILE A 150 42.04 5.08 -22.72
CA ILE A 150 42.84 5.90 -21.79
C ILE A 150 44.35 5.72 -22.05
N GLY A 151 44.78 4.51 -22.41
CA GLY A 151 46.18 4.22 -22.76
C GLY A 151 46.66 4.78 -24.10
N LYS A 152 45.76 5.30 -24.94
CA LYS A 152 46.09 5.94 -26.24
C LYS A 152 46.21 7.47 -26.15
N ILE A 153 46.04 8.05 -24.97
CA ILE A 153 46.15 9.50 -24.73
C ILE A 153 47.50 9.85 -24.05
N GLY A 154 48.41 8.87 -23.92
CA GLY A 154 49.79 9.05 -23.45
C GLY A 154 50.81 8.96 -24.57
#